data_AF-A0A8C4H8E6-F1
#
_entry.id   AF-A0A8C4H8E6-F1
#
_cell.length_a   1.000
_cell.length_b   1.000
_cell.length_c   1.000
_cell.angle_alpha   90.00
_cell.angle_beta   90.00
_cell.angle_gamma   90.00
#
_symmetry.space_group_name_H-M   'P 1'
#
loop_
_entity.id
_entity.type
_entity.pdbx_description
1 polymer ?
#
loop_
_entity_poly.entity_id
_entity_poly.type
_entity_poly.pdbx_seq_one_letter_code
_entity_poly.pdbx_strand_id
1 'polypeptide(L)'
;MGTFVTLAEVLEARGSPLDEDEVWCLLLATTEALLDISRKVSVPALCLGSGNMCSVLSPGSVLLSANGSLAFKSCARYEDVASFTAPEVQQGHAASTRTAMVVYSLGMTLYWCVDYHLPQNQPVQLSAELEGLLLSMCEDMVVRRTNLLPVLESCELHHKASMMPPAEQLVRQLVEDVYRNSVSV
;
A
#
# COMPACT_ATOMS: atom_id res chain seq x y z
N MET A 1 -14.61 5.32 19.06
CA MET A 1 -14.26 3.94 18.65
C MET A 1 -13.69 4.06 17.25
N GLY A 2 -12.37 4.02 17.08
CA GLY A 2 -11.75 4.06 15.75
C GLY A 2 -11.65 2.66 15.21
N THR A 3 -12.61 2.26 14.38
CA THR A 3 -12.61 0.95 13.73
C THR A 3 -11.77 1.03 12.46
N PHE A 4 -10.68 0.26 12.44
CA PHE A 4 -9.85 0.10 11.25
C PHE A 4 -10.38 -1.07 10.42
N VAL A 5 -10.32 -0.95 9.10
CA VAL A 5 -10.50 -2.05 8.14
C VAL A 5 -9.20 -2.25 7.38
N THR A 6 -8.90 -3.48 6.99
CA THR A 6 -7.76 -3.80 6.13
C THR A 6 -8.09 -3.51 4.67
N LEU A 7 -7.06 -3.26 3.85
CA LEU A 7 -7.23 -3.14 2.41
C LEU A 7 -7.80 -4.44 1.78
N ALA A 8 -7.48 -5.60 2.37
CA ALA A 8 -8.11 -6.87 2.01
C ALA A 8 -9.63 -6.84 2.24
N GLU A 9 -10.08 -6.44 3.44
CA GLU A 9 -11.51 -6.32 3.75
C GLU A 9 -12.23 -5.31 2.84
N VAL A 10 -11.55 -4.24 2.43
CA VAL A 10 -12.06 -3.28 1.44
C VAL A 10 -12.33 -3.96 0.11
N LEU A 11 -11.35 -4.70 -0.44
CA LEU A 11 -11.48 -5.41 -1.71
C LEU A 11 -12.52 -6.52 -1.65
N GLU A 12 -12.57 -7.28 -0.56
CA GLU A 12 -13.58 -8.31 -0.31
C GLU A 12 -14.99 -7.71 -0.26
N ALA A 13 -15.18 -6.60 0.45
CA ALA A 13 -16.49 -5.97 0.60
C ALA A 13 -17.00 -5.36 -0.72
N ARG A 14 -16.12 -4.78 -1.55
CA ARG A 14 -16.50 -4.20 -2.85
C ARG A 14 -16.59 -5.22 -3.97
N GLY A 15 -15.86 -6.34 -3.88
CA GLY A 15 -15.88 -7.42 -4.86
C GLY A 15 -15.28 -7.06 -6.23
N SER A 16 -14.51 -5.97 -6.32
CA SER A 16 -13.90 -5.44 -7.55
C SER A 16 -12.47 -4.97 -7.29
N PRO A 17 -11.61 -4.88 -8.32
CA PRO A 17 -10.29 -4.27 -8.18
C PRO A 17 -10.38 -2.77 -7.90
N LEU A 18 -9.26 -2.19 -7.49
CA LEU A 18 -9.07 -0.73 -7.47
C LEU A 18 -8.91 -0.19 -8.89
N ASP A 19 -9.48 0.98 -9.14
CA ASP A 19 -9.18 1.74 -10.36
C ASP A 19 -7.87 2.56 -10.23
N GLU A 20 -7.41 3.11 -11.35
CA GLU A 20 -6.13 3.84 -11.41
C GLU A 20 -6.09 5.06 -10.47
N ASP A 21 -7.16 5.84 -10.39
CA ASP A 21 -7.22 7.02 -9.51
C ASP A 21 -7.18 6.59 -8.04
N GLU A 22 -7.84 5.46 -7.72
CA GLU A 22 -7.77 4.87 -6.39
C GLU A 22 -6.35 4.43 -6.04
N VAL A 23 -5.61 3.85 -6.99
CA VAL A 23 -4.22 3.43 -6.78
C VAL A 23 -3.31 4.62 -6.54
N TRP A 24 -3.43 5.70 -7.32
CA TRP A 24 -2.65 6.92 -7.13
C TRP A 24 -2.87 7.52 -5.73
N CYS A 25 -4.13 7.66 -5.32
CA CYS A 25 -4.48 8.18 -4.01
C CYS A 25 -3.97 7.27 -2.88
N LEU A 26 -4.15 5.95 -3.01
CA LEU A 26 -3.72 5.01 -1.98
C LEU A 26 -2.19 4.94 -1.88
N LEU A 27 -1.48 5.02 -3.01
CA LEU A 27 -0.02 5.08 -3.06
C LEU A 27 0.50 6.36 -2.39
N LEU A 28 -0.12 7.51 -2.66
CA LEU A 28 0.20 8.78 -1.99
C LEU A 28 0.02 8.67 -0.48
N ALA A 29 -1.19 8.33 -0.02
CA ALA A 29 -1.50 8.23 1.41
C ALA A 29 -0.57 7.25 2.14
N THR A 30 -0.31 6.09 1.52
CA THR A 30 0.55 5.07 2.12
C THR A 30 2.00 5.54 2.21
N THR A 31 2.50 6.20 1.17
CA THR A 31 3.87 6.75 1.14
C THR A 31 4.05 7.84 2.19
N GLU A 32 3.10 8.76 2.32
CA GLU A 32 3.10 9.80 3.36
C GLU A 32 3.11 9.20 4.77
N ALA A 33 2.24 8.22 5.03
CA ALA A 33 2.16 7.55 6.33
C ALA A 33 3.47 6.80 6.67
N LEU A 34 4.08 6.12 5.70
CA LEU A 34 5.36 5.42 5.89
C LEU A 34 6.51 6.39 6.19
N LEU A 35 6.55 7.53 5.50
CA LEU A 35 7.57 8.57 5.74
C LEU A 35 7.38 9.24 7.10
N ASP A 36 6.15 9.54 7.50
CA ASP A 36 5.84 10.10 8.83
C ASP A 36 6.23 9.14 9.96
N ILE A 37 5.91 7.86 9.83
CA ILE A 37 6.34 6.81 10.76
C ILE A 37 7.86 6.71 10.83
N SER A 38 8.54 6.73 9.68
CA SER A 38 10.00 6.67 9.62
C SER A 38 10.66 7.86 10.35
N ARG A 39 10.09 9.07 10.20
CA ARG A 39 10.55 10.28 10.90
C ARG A 39 10.29 10.22 12.41
N LYS A 40 9.13 9.70 12.83
CA LYS A 40 8.77 9.53 14.25
C LYS A 40 9.65 8.51 14.97
N VAL A 41 10.10 7.47 14.27
CA VAL A 41 10.98 6.45 14.86
C VAL A 41 12.44 6.89 14.95
N SER A 42 12.86 7.89 14.17
CA SER A 42 14.15 8.57 14.37
C SER A 42 14.20 9.52 15.59
N VAL A 43 13.07 9.79 16.25
CA VAL A 43 13.03 10.55 17.52
C VAL A 43 12.97 9.54 18.68
N PRO A 44 13.97 9.47 19.60
CA PRO A 44 14.05 8.39 20.61
C PRO A 44 13.00 8.40 21.72
N ALA A 45 11.97 9.25 21.65
CA ALA A 45 11.04 9.44 22.73
C ALA A 45 9.61 9.49 22.21
N LEU A 46 8.81 8.51 22.64
CA LEU A 46 7.36 8.43 22.50
C LEU A 46 6.89 8.05 21.09
N CYS A 47 6.53 6.77 20.89
CA CYS A 47 5.22 6.40 20.36
C CYS A 47 5.03 4.87 20.34
N LEU A 48 4.16 4.42 21.25
CA LEU A 48 3.16 3.36 21.10
C LEU A 48 3.65 1.97 20.68
N GLY A 49 3.79 1.10 21.68
CA GLY A 49 3.43 -0.33 21.56
C GLY A 49 4.33 -1.17 20.66
N SER A 50 5.46 -1.60 21.21
CA SER A 50 6.01 -2.95 21.01
C SER A 50 6.22 -3.44 19.57
N GLY A 51 7.44 -3.28 19.09
CA GLY A 51 8.19 -4.35 18.42
C GLY A 51 7.75 -4.76 17.01
N ASN A 52 8.63 -4.48 16.05
CA ASN A 52 8.62 -4.99 14.68
C ASN A 52 7.72 -4.21 13.71
N MET A 53 8.25 -3.09 13.18
CA MET A 53 7.72 -2.52 11.92
C MET A 53 7.59 -3.62 10.88
N CYS A 54 6.43 -3.67 10.22
CA CYS A 54 6.14 -4.60 9.15
C CYS A 54 7.23 -4.50 8.07
N SER A 55 7.98 -5.57 7.82
CA SER A 55 8.95 -5.61 6.73
C SER A 55 8.29 -5.87 5.37
N VAL A 56 7.05 -6.37 5.37
CA VAL A 56 6.33 -6.78 4.17
C VAL A 56 4.89 -6.27 4.25
N LEU A 57 4.57 -5.27 3.46
CA LEU A 57 3.19 -4.83 3.25
C LEU A 57 2.45 -5.83 2.37
N SER A 58 1.21 -6.08 2.72
CA SER A 58 0.20 -6.87 2.02
C SER A 58 -1.17 -6.20 2.21
N PRO A 59 -2.18 -6.52 1.40
CA PRO A 59 -3.53 -5.99 1.57
C PRO A 59 -4.08 -6.20 3.00
N GLY A 60 -3.78 -7.35 3.61
CA GLY A 60 -4.19 -7.65 5.00
C GLY A 60 -3.41 -6.87 6.08
N SER A 61 -2.31 -6.21 5.74
CA SER A 61 -1.46 -5.45 6.69
C SER A 61 -1.71 -3.95 6.70
N VAL A 62 -2.26 -3.40 5.61
CA VAL A 62 -2.57 -1.99 5.44
C VAL A 62 -3.94 -1.72 6.06
N LEU A 63 -3.98 -0.90 7.10
CA LEU A 63 -5.18 -0.58 7.87
C LEU A 63 -5.65 0.84 7.52
N LEU A 64 -6.89 0.97 7.10
CA LEU A 64 -7.58 2.21 6.77
C LEU A 64 -8.53 2.57 7.91
N SER A 65 -8.57 3.85 8.29
CA SER A 65 -9.47 4.37 9.32
C SER A 65 -10.48 5.34 8.73
N ALA A 66 -11.66 5.41 9.34
CA ALA A 66 -12.75 6.32 8.95
C ALA A 66 -12.39 7.81 9.06
N ASN A 67 -11.27 8.16 9.69
CA ASN A 67 -10.74 9.54 9.69
C ASN A 67 -9.80 9.85 8.51
N GLY A 68 -9.51 8.86 7.66
CA GLY A 68 -8.62 8.98 6.50
C GLY A 68 -7.15 8.71 6.80
N SER A 69 -6.82 8.22 7.99
CA SER A 69 -5.45 7.84 8.36
C SER A 69 -5.16 6.36 8.04
N LEU A 70 -3.89 6.07 7.80
CA LEU A 70 -3.38 4.71 7.62
C LEU A 70 -2.57 4.23 8.83
N ALA A 71 -2.65 2.94 9.10
CA ALA A 71 -1.79 2.23 10.03
C ALA A 71 -1.31 0.92 9.42
N PHE A 72 -0.25 0.32 9.97
CA PHE A 72 0.35 -0.89 9.44
C PHE A 72 0.52 -1.91 10.56
N LYS A 73 0.04 -3.14 10.35
CA LYS A 73 0.27 -4.26 11.28
C LYS A 73 1.19 -5.30 10.65
N SER A 74 2.00 -5.97 11.47
CA SER A 74 2.75 -7.14 10.99
C SER A 74 1.75 -8.26 10.69
N CYS A 75 1.68 -8.69 9.43
CA CYS A 75 0.81 -9.79 9.03
C CYS A 75 1.64 -11.07 8.91
N ALA A 76 1.49 -11.99 9.86
CA ALA A 76 2.07 -13.33 9.79
C ALA A 76 1.08 -14.39 9.27
N ARG A 77 -0.17 -13.99 8.98
CA ARG A 77 -1.31 -14.92 8.80
C ARG A 77 -2.13 -14.72 7.54
N TYR A 78 -1.82 -13.74 6.68
CA TYR A 78 -2.46 -13.73 5.36
C TYR A 78 -1.78 -14.81 4.51
N GLU A 79 -2.58 -15.70 3.93
CA GLU A 79 -2.08 -16.75 3.04
C GLU A 79 -1.29 -16.06 1.92
N ASP A 80 -0.01 -16.43 1.80
CA ASP A 80 0.93 -15.94 0.80
C ASP A 80 1.60 -14.57 1.05
N VAL A 81 2.17 -14.37 2.25
CA VAL A 81 3.19 -13.30 2.48
C VAL A 81 4.36 -13.38 1.48
N ALA A 82 4.63 -14.57 0.90
CA ALA A 82 5.71 -14.77 -0.04
C ALA A 82 5.51 -13.94 -1.32
N SER A 83 4.29 -13.86 -1.86
CA SER A 83 3.96 -13.02 -3.04
C SER A 83 4.24 -11.53 -2.86
N PHE A 84 4.32 -11.03 -1.63
CA PHE A 84 4.63 -9.62 -1.34
C PHE A 84 6.08 -9.40 -0.87
N THR A 85 6.83 -10.49 -0.67
CA THR A 85 8.17 -10.43 -0.10
C THR A 85 9.20 -10.15 -1.18
N ALA A 86 10.08 -9.17 -0.95
CA ALA A 86 11.16 -8.84 -1.87
C ALA A 86 12.07 -10.05 -2.16
N PRO A 87 12.51 -10.24 -3.41
CA PRO A 87 13.22 -11.45 -3.84
C PRO A 87 14.52 -11.68 -3.07
N GLU A 88 15.23 -10.61 -2.70
CA GLU A 88 16.46 -10.72 -1.94
C GLU A 88 16.22 -11.29 -0.52
N VAL A 89 15.04 -11.05 0.06
CA VAL A 89 14.64 -11.58 1.38
C VAL A 89 14.29 -13.05 1.26
N GLN A 90 13.55 -13.43 0.21
CA GLN A 90 13.22 -14.83 -0.07
C GLN A 90 14.49 -15.68 -0.30
N GLN A 91 15.52 -15.07 -0.91
CA GLN A 91 16.81 -15.69 -1.17
C GLN A 91 17.77 -15.68 0.04
N GLY A 92 17.36 -15.10 1.18
CA GLY A 92 18.17 -15.07 2.40
C GLY A 92 19.32 -14.04 2.39
N HIS A 93 19.30 -13.05 1.49
CA HIS A 93 20.31 -12.00 1.44
C HIS A 93 20.02 -10.94 2.52
N ALA A 94 20.90 -10.85 3.53
CA ALA A 94 20.76 -9.93 4.66
C ALA A 94 21.05 -8.45 4.34
N ALA A 95 21.38 -8.11 3.09
CA ALA A 95 21.84 -6.77 2.70
C ALA A 95 20.72 -5.77 2.36
N SER A 96 19.44 -6.17 2.44
CA SER A 96 18.33 -5.26 2.10
C SER A 96 18.00 -4.30 3.23
N THR A 97 17.76 -3.03 2.88
CA THR A 97 17.28 -2.04 3.85
C THR A 97 15.79 -2.24 4.10
N ARG A 98 15.32 -1.94 5.32
CA ARG A 98 13.88 -2.02 5.65
C ARG A 98 13.03 -1.20 4.69
N THR A 99 13.51 -0.04 4.28
CA THR A 99 12.81 0.83 3.33
C THR A 99 12.68 0.18 1.96
N ALA A 100 13.73 -0.46 1.45
CA ALA A 100 13.68 -1.14 0.15
C ALA A 100 12.71 -2.34 0.14
N MET A 101 12.60 -3.07 1.26
CA MET A 101 11.62 -4.14 1.41
C MET A 101 10.18 -3.60 1.41
N VAL A 102 9.96 -2.51 2.15
CA VAL A 102 8.65 -1.84 2.23
C VAL A 102 8.21 -1.33 0.85
N VAL A 103 9.09 -0.67 0.10
CA VAL A 103 8.78 -0.18 -1.25
C VAL A 103 8.36 -1.32 -2.19
N TYR A 104 9.12 -2.41 -2.20
CA TYR A 104 8.78 -3.59 -3.02
C TYR A 104 7.42 -4.16 -2.64
N SER A 105 7.24 -4.43 -1.35
CA SER A 105 6.00 -5.03 -0.85
C SER A 105 4.78 -4.13 -1.06
N LEU A 106 4.94 -2.81 -1.02
CA LEU A 106 3.90 -1.85 -1.37
C LEU A 106 3.53 -1.94 -2.85
N GLY A 107 4.53 -2.02 -3.74
CA GLY A 107 4.29 -2.19 -5.18
C GLY A 107 3.53 -3.48 -5.47
N MET A 108 3.97 -4.60 -4.90
CA MET A 108 3.27 -5.89 -5.02
C MET A 108 1.86 -5.85 -4.42
N THR A 109 1.68 -5.14 -3.29
CA THR A 109 0.36 -4.94 -2.70
C THR A 109 -0.59 -4.24 -3.66
N LEU A 110 -0.14 -3.17 -4.32
CA LEU A 110 -0.97 -2.42 -5.27
C LEU A 110 -1.23 -3.21 -6.55
N TYR A 111 -0.24 -3.94 -7.08
CA TYR A 111 -0.46 -4.87 -8.20
C TYR A 111 -1.55 -5.90 -7.89
N TRP A 112 -1.52 -6.47 -6.68
CA TRP A 112 -2.56 -7.39 -6.26
C TRP A 112 -3.94 -6.74 -6.19
N CYS A 113 -4.01 -5.46 -5.80
CA CYS A 113 -5.28 -4.73 -5.71
C CYS A 113 -5.91 -4.41 -7.07
N VAL A 114 -5.09 -4.13 -8.09
CA VAL A 114 -5.57 -3.87 -9.45
C VAL A 114 -5.88 -5.15 -10.23
N ASP A 115 -5.26 -6.27 -9.86
CA ASP A 115 -5.51 -7.59 -10.42
C ASP A 115 -6.63 -8.36 -9.68
N TYR A 116 -7.19 -7.78 -8.61
CA TYR A 116 -8.14 -8.47 -7.73
C TYR A 116 -9.40 -8.92 -8.49
N HIS A 117 -9.61 -10.24 -8.52
CA HIS A 117 -10.71 -10.90 -9.23
C HIS A 117 -10.83 -10.54 -10.72
N LEU A 118 -9.74 -10.11 -11.38
CA LEU A 118 -9.75 -9.97 -12.82
C LEU A 118 -9.88 -11.35 -13.50
N PRO A 119 -10.66 -11.45 -14.60
CA PRO A 119 -10.67 -12.66 -15.41
C PRO A 119 -9.27 -12.98 -15.93
N GLN A 120 -8.86 -14.25 -15.91
CA GLN A 120 -7.49 -14.70 -16.28
C GLN A 120 -6.98 -14.24 -17.66
N ASN A 121 -7.87 -13.83 -18.57
CA ASN A 121 -7.53 -13.36 -19.91
C ASN A 121 -7.59 -11.85 -20.08
N GLN A 122 -7.82 -11.10 -19.00
CA GLN A 122 -7.93 -9.64 -19.04
C GLN A 122 -6.68 -9.04 -18.40
N PRO A 123 -5.83 -8.33 -19.17
CA PRO A 123 -4.68 -7.66 -18.58
C PRO A 123 -5.16 -6.50 -17.71
N VAL A 124 -4.43 -6.24 -16.63
CA VAL A 124 -4.59 -5.01 -15.85
C VAL A 124 -4.39 -3.81 -16.79
N GLN A 125 -5.32 -2.85 -16.75
CA GLN A 125 -5.25 -1.63 -17.55
C GLN A 125 -4.81 -0.47 -16.65
N LEU A 126 -3.51 -0.15 -16.68
CA LEU A 126 -2.95 1.05 -16.05
C LEU A 126 -2.34 1.95 -17.13
N SER A 127 -2.28 3.26 -16.87
CA SER A 127 -1.44 4.16 -17.65
C SER A 127 0.02 3.73 -17.60
N ALA A 128 0.78 4.10 -18.65
CA ALA A 128 2.21 3.81 -18.71
C ALA A 128 2.97 4.49 -17.55
N GLU A 129 2.46 5.63 -17.08
CA GLU A 129 2.98 6.38 -15.96
C GLU A 129 2.87 5.60 -14.65
N LEU A 130 1.67 5.09 -14.31
CA LEU A 130 1.46 4.32 -13.09
C LEU A 130 2.15 2.96 -13.16
N GLU A 131 2.03 2.26 -14.29
CA GLU A 131 2.70 0.98 -14.50
C GLU A 131 4.22 1.13 -14.35
N GLY A 132 4.83 2.14 -14.98
CA GLY A 132 6.26 2.39 -14.86
C GLY A 132 6.70 2.69 -13.43
N LEU A 133 5.90 3.43 -12.66
CA LEU A 133 6.16 3.70 -11.25
C LEU A 133 6.11 2.41 -10.42
N LEU A 134 5.05 1.61 -10.56
CA LEU A 134 4.89 0.35 -9.82
C LEU A 134 6.00 -0.67 -10.18
N LEU A 135 6.39 -0.76 -11.46
CA LEU A 135 7.53 -1.58 -11.89
C LEU A 135 8.83 -1.11 -11.24
N SER A 136 9.07 0.21 -11.14
CA SER A 136 10.26 0.75 -10.49
C SER A 136 10.32 0.43 -8.98
N MET A 137 9.16 0.27 -8.33
CA MET A 137 9.04 -0.18 -6.94
C MET A 137 9.30 -1.68 -6.81
N CYS A 138 8.92 -2.47 -7.82
CA CYS A 138 9.03 -3.93 -7.84
C CYS A 138 10.32 -4.44 -8.51
N GLU A 139 11.34 -3.60 -8.68
CA GLU A 139 12.64 -4.03 -9.21
C GLU A 139 13.30 -5.08 -8.30
N ASP A 140 13.75 -6.18 -8.90
CA ASP A 140 14.40 -7.29 -8.20
C ASP A 140 15.74 -6.87 -7.58
N MET A 141 16.48 -6.01 -8.29
CA MET A 141 17.73 -5.47 -7.80
C MET A 141 17.46 -4.24 -6.91
N VAL A 142 17.78 -4.36 -5.62
CA VAL A 142 17.63 -3.28 -4.62
C VAL A 142 18.23 -1.95 -5.08
N VAL A 143 19.35 -1.98 -5.83
CA VAL A 143 20.03 -0.80 -6.39
C VAL A 143 19.23 -0.07 -7.48
N ARG A 144 18.36 -0.79 -8.21
CA ARG A 144 17.48 -0.20 -9.23
C ARG A 144 16.11 0.19 -8.68
N ARG A 145 15.74 -0.36 -7.53
CA ARG A 145 14.47 -0.09 -6.87
C ARG A 145 14.38 1.37 -6.47
N THR A 146 13.26 2.00 -6.80
CA THR A 146 12.97 3.36 -6.37
C THR A 146 12.85 3.44 -4.85
N ASN A 147 12.92 4.65 -4.30
CA ASN A 147 12.73 4.91 -2.87
C ASN A 147 11.41 5.66 -2.63
N LEU A 148 10.96 5.72 -1.38
CA LEU A 148 9.70 6.40 -1.01
C LEU A 148 9.67 7.90 -1.39
N LEU A 149 10.81 8.58 -1.45
CA LEU A 149 10.86 10.02 -1.78
C LEU A 149 10.51 10.29 -3.27
N PRO A 150 11.16 9.66 -4.26
CA PRO A 150 10.73 9.77 -5.67
C PRO A 150 9.29 9.29 -5.91
N VAL A 151 8.84 8.27 -5.18
CA VAL A 151 7.44 7.79 -5.24
C VAL A 151 6.49 8.89 -4.80
N LEU A 152 6.78 9.55 -3.66
CA LEU A 152 6.00 10.68 -3.16
C LEU A 152 5.93 11.81 -4.20
N GLU A 153 7.07 12.22 -4.75
CA GLU A 153 7.14 13.29 -5.76
C GLU A 153 6.30 12.96 -7.00
N SER A 154 6.34 11.71 -7.45
CA SER A 154 5.55 11.25 -8.60
C SER A 154 4.05 11.32 -8.30
N CYS A 155 3.64 10.89 -7.11
CA CYS A 155 2.23 10.92 -6.69
C CYS A 155 1.73 12.36 -6.52
N GLU A 156 2.50 13.25 -5.89
CA GLU A 156 2.14 14.67 -5.71
C GLU A 156 2.01 15.38 -7.07
N LEU A 157 2.93 15.09 -8.01
CA LEU A 157 2.88 15.64 -9.36
C LEU A 157 1.63 15.16 -10.10
N HIS A 158 1.31 13.87 -10.02
CA HIS A 158 0.11 13.31 -10.64
C HIS A 158 -1.17 13.90 -10.02
N HIS A 159 -1.29 13.93 -8.68
CA HIS A 159 -2.43 14.51 -7.98
C HIS A 159 -2.68 15.96 -8.40
N LYS A 160 -1.61 16.75 -8.55
CA LYS A 160 -1.71 18.14 -9.00
C LYS A 160 -2.11 18.26 -10.47
N ALA A 161 -1.57 17.40 -11.33
CA ALA A 161 -1.86 17.43 -12.77
C ALA A 161 -3.30 16.97 -13.07
N SER A 162 -3.76 15.93 -12.38
CA SER A 162 -5.07 15.30 -12.54
C SER A 162 -6.17 15.95 -11.66
N MET A 163 -5.82 16.96 -10.85
CA MET A 163 -6.74 17.66 -9.92
C MET A 163 -7.46 16.69 -8.97
N MET A 164 -6.74 15.68 -8.48
CA MET A 164 -7.29 14.64 -7.62
C MET A 164 -7.71 15.18 -6.25
N PRO A 165 -8.72 14.55 -5.60
CA PRO A 165 -9.07 14.89 -4.24
C PRO A 165 -7.90 14.59 -3.27
N PRO A 166 -7.96 15.13 -2.04
CA PRO A 166 -7.02 14.75 -0.99
C PRO A 166 -7.05 13.23 -0.76
N ALA A 167 -5.89 12.61 -0.61
CA ALA A 167 -5.78 11.15 -0.52
C ALA A 167 -6.53 10.58 0.70
N GLU A 168 -6.63 11.34 1.80
CA GLU A 168 -7.42 10.96 2.96
C GLU A 168 -8.92 10.82 2.66
N GLN A 169 -9.43 11.49 1.63
CA GLN A 169 -10.82 11.39 1.21
C GLN A 169 -11.11 9.99 0.65
N LEU A 170 -10.22 9.46 -0.18
CA LEU A 170 -10.35 8.08 -0.68
C LEU A 170 -10.32 7.08 0.49
N VAL A 171 -9.36 7.24 1.41
CA VAL A 171 -9.24 6.33 2.56
C VAL A 171 -10.54 6.28 3.36
N ARG A 172 -11.19 7.43 3.58
CA ARG A 172 -12.51 7.50 4.24
C ARG A 172 -13.59 6.79 3.43
N GLN A 173 -13.65 7.06 2.13
CA GLN A 173 -14.63 6.45 1.24
C GLN A 173 -14.53 4.92 1.24
N LEU A 174 -13.32 4.37 1.08
CA LEU A 174 -13.09 2.92 1.10
C LEU A 174 -13.55 2.29 2.42
N VAL A 175 -13.32 2.98 3.54
CA VAL A 175 -13.78 2.52 4.86
C VAL A 175 -15.30 2.57 4.98
N GLU A 176 -15.94 3.64 4.50
CA GLU A 176 -17.40 3.79 4.50
C GLU A 176 -18.10 2.73 3.64
N ASP A 177 -17.54 2.40 2.49
CA ASP A 177 -18.10 1.40 1.57
C ASP A 177 -18.13 0.00 2.19
N VAL A 178 -17.11 -0.38 2.98
CA VAL A 178 -17.12 -1.63 3.76
C VAL A 178 -18.32 -1.68 4.71
N TYR A 179 -18.57 -0.61 5.46
CA TYR A 179 -19.70 -0.57 6.39
C TYR A 179 -21.04 -0.59 5.67
N ARG A 180 -21.18 0.11 4.53
CA ARG A 180 -22.42 0.10 3.75
C ARG A 180 -22.75 -1.31 3.24
N ASN A 181 -21.75 -2.03 2.75
CA ASN A 181 -21.95 -3.39 2.23
C ASN A 181 -22.27 -4.39 3.35
N SER A 182 -21.77 -4.18 4.57
CA SER A 182 -22.09 -5.02 5.73
C SER A 182 -23.55 -4.93 6.20
N VAL A 183 -24.24 -3.81 5.96
CA VAL A 183 -25.66 -3.60 6.33
C VAL A 183 -26.62 -4.16 5.27
N SER A 184 -26.09 -4.51 4.09
CA SER A 184 -26.88 -4.94 2.93
C SER A 184 -27.08 -6.46 2.84
N VAL A 185 -26.61 -7.22 3.86
CA VAL A 185 -26.63 -8.69 3.93
C VAL A 185 -27.60 -9.16 5.00
#